data_AF-A0A939KTT0-F1
#
_entry.id   AF-A0A939KTT0-F1
#
_cell.length_a   1.000
_cell.length_b   1.000
_cell.length_c   1.000
_cell.angle_alpha   90.00
_cell.angle_beta   90.00
_cell.angle_gamma   90.00
#
_symmetry.space_group_name_H-M   'P 1'
#
loop_
_entity.id
_entity.type
_entity.pdbx_description
1 polymer ?
#
loop_
_entity_poly.entity_id
_entity_poly.type
_entity_poly.pdbx_seq_one_letter_code
_entity_poly.pdbx_strand_id
1 'polypeptide(L)'
;MEFVIITLLVLGIILWLPGVVWMGIQAFADHPSWGLAYVLIPGSWLAFFYVKWKIKWRRQRIKWPFVLQVLGYLFITMSGIMYLLTPPSLLSFKQSEVPVEPTTAPPQFSNY
;
A
#
# COMPACT_ATOMS: atom_id res chain seq x y z
N MET A 1 17.20 4.52 -2.15
CA MET A 1 15.84 5.09 -2.22
C MET A 1 14.80 3.98 -2.28
N GLU A 2 14.88 3.05 -3.24
CA GLU A 2 13.91 1.94 -3.38
C GLU A 2 13.69 1.11 -2.11
N PHE A 3 14.76 0.72 -1.41
CA PHE A 3 14.65 -0.05 -0.16
C PHE A 3 13.80 0.66 0.91
N VAL A 4 13.93 1.99 1.02
CA VAL A 4 13.17 2.80 1.98
C VAL A 4 11.69 2.88 1.56
N ILE A 5 11.43 3.06 0.27
CA ILE A 5 10.07 3.10 -0.30
C ILE A 5 9.35 1.77 -0.03
N ILE A 6 10.01 0.64 -0.31
CA ILE A 6 9.45 -0.70 -0.08
C ILE A 6 9.22 -0.94 1.41
N THR A 7 10.18 -0.56 2.26
CA THR A 7 10.05 -0.75 3.72
C THR A 7 8.87 0.04 4.28
N LEU A 8 8.71 1.30 3.86
CA LEU A 8 7.57 2.15 4.26
C LEU A 8 6.24 1.58 3.75
N LEU A 9 6.21 1.06 2.52
CA LEU A 9 5.02 0.43 1.95
C LEU A 9 4.61 -0.79 2.77
N VAL A 10 5.55 -1.70 3.03
CA VAL A 10 5.32 -2.94 3.78
C VAL A 10 4.88 -2.61 5.21
N LEU A 11 5.56 -1.69 5.88
CA LEU A 11 5.19 -1.25 7.23
C LEU A 11 3.79 -0.64 7.25
N GLY A 12 3.48 0.19 6.24
CA GLY A 12 2.16 0.78 6.06
C GLY A 12 1.06 -0.27 5.89
N ILE A 13 1.29 -1.30 5.06
CA ILE A 13 0.35 -2.41 4.87
C ILE A 13 0.15 -3.21 6.15
N ILE A 14 1.23 -3.55 6.86
CA ILE A 14 1.18 -4.31 8.13
C ILE A 14 0.39 -3.55 9.19
N LEU A 15 0.46 -2.22 9.22
CA LEU A 15 -0.31 -1.38 10.14
C LEU A 15 -1.76 -1.21 9.67
N TRP A 16 -1.96 -1.03 8.37
CA TRP A 16 -3.28 -0.73 7.78
C TRP A 16 -4.22 -1.94 7.84
N LEU A 17 -3.76 -3.14 7.47
CA LEU A 17 -4.58 -4.35 7.40
C LEU A 17 -5.29 -4.69 8.73
N PRO A 18 -4.58 -4.78 9.87
CA PRO A 18 -5.22 -5.02 11.16
C PRO A 18 -6.22 -3.92 11.53
N GLY A 19 -5.88 -2.65 11.23
CA GLY A 19 -6.79 -1.52 11.45
C GLY A 19 -8.11 -1.67 10.69
N VAL A 20 -8.02 -1.99 9.39
CA VAL A 20 -9.17 -2.19 8.50
C VAL A 20 -10.04 -3.35 8.97
N VAL A 21 -9.43 -4.53 9.17
CA VAL A 21 -10.16 -5.74 9.55
C VAL A 21 -10.86 -5.54 10.90
N TRP A 22 -10.15 -4.98 11.87
CA TRP A 22 -10.70 -4.77 13.20
C TRP A 22 -11.81 -3.71 13.22
N MET A 23 -11.68 -2.63 12.43
CA MET A 23 -12.76 -1.67 12.26
C MET A 23 -13.97 -2.28 11.56
N GLY A 24 -13.76 -3.10 10.52
CA GLY A 24 -14.83 -3.82 9.84
C GLY A 24 -15.60 -4.71 10.81
N ILE A 25 -14.90 -5.52 11.62
CA ILE A 25 -15.53 -6.36 12.65
C ILE A 25 -16.34 -5.51 13.63
N GLN A 26 -15.81 -4.37 14.08
CA GLN A 26 -16.55 -3.47 14.98
C GLN A 26 -17.76 -2.82 14.31
N ALA A 27 -17.69 -2.50 13.02
CA ALA A 27 -18.80 -1.96 12.26
C ALA A 27 -19.93 -3.00 12.17
N PHE A 28 -19.61 -4.25 11.80
CA PHE A 28 -20.58 -5.35 11.78
C PHE A 28 -21.15 -5.70 13.15
N ALA A 29 -20.32 -5.64 14.21
CA ALA A 29 -20.76 -5.93 15.57
C ALA A 29 -21.70 -4.86 16.16
N ASP A 30 -21.63 -3.62 15.66
CA ASP A 30 -22.53 -2.56 16.12
C ASP A 30 -23.86 -2.58 15.36
N HIS A 31 -23.81 -2.57 14.02
CA HIS A 31 -24.96 -2.81 13.17
C HIS A 31 -24.51 -3.36 11.81
N PRO A 32 -25.21 -4.35 11.24
CA PRO A 32 -24.85 -4.92 9.94
C PRO A 32 -24.85 -3.89 8.80
N SER A 33 -25.68 -2.84 8.89
CA SER A 33 -25.69 -1.74 7.92
C SER A 33 -24.38 -0.93 7.92
N TRP A 34 -23.74 -0.72 9.08
CA TRP A 34 -22.44 -0.09 9.18
C TRP A 34 -21.33 -0.97 8.60
N GLY A 35 -21.39 -2.28 8.84
CA GLY A 35 -20.48 -3.24 8.22
C GLY A 35 -20.61 -3.26 6.69
N LEU A 36 -21.84 -3.26 6.17
CA LEU A 36 -22.08 -3.20 4.72
C LEU A 36 -21.57 -1.89 4.12
N ALA A 37 -21.84 -0.75 4.77
CA ALA A 37 -21.32 0.56 4.36
C ALA A 37 -19.78 0.60 4.38
N TYR A 38 -19.15 -0.06 5.37
CA TYR A 38 -17.70 -0.17 5.48
C TYR A 38 -17.05 -0.83 4.26
N VAL A 39 -17.68 -1.88 3.73
CA VAL A 39 -17.17 -2.64 2.58
C VAL A 39 -17.53 -1.98 1.25
N LEU A 40 -18.76 -1.48 1.12
CA LEU A 40 -19.30 -0.99 -0.15
C LEU A 40 -18.93 0.45 -0.46
N ILE A 41 -18.78 1.29 0.58
CA ILE A 41 -18.58 2.72 0.42
C ILE A 41 -17.16 3.07 0.85
N PRO A 42 -16.26 3.39 -0.08
CA PRO A 42 -14.93 3.89 0.28
C PRO A 42 -15.07 5.19 1.09
N GLY A 43 -14.36 5.27 2.21
CA GLY A 43 -14.40 6.44 3.11
C GLY A 43 -15.47 6.39 4.20
N SER A 44 -16.38 5.42 4.20
CA SER A 44 -17.40 5.25 5.26
C SER A 44 -16.79 5.01 6.66
N TRP A 45 -15.56 4.53 6.71
CA TRP A 45 -14.77 4.38 7.94
C TRP A 45 -14.59 5.71 8.69
N LEU A 46 -14.47 6.86 7.99
CA LEU A 46 -14.44 8.18 8.64
C LEU A 46 -15.80 8.54 9.25
N ALA A 47 -16.89 8.26 8.55
CA ALA A 47 -18.24 8.55 9.03
C ALA A 47 -18.57 7.69 10.26
N PHE A 48 -18.23 6.40 10.20
CA PHE A 48 -18.38 5.47 11.33
C PHE A 48 -17.57 5.96 12.54
N PHE A 49 -16.31 6.38 12.32
CA PHE A 49 -15.48 6.97 13.37
C PHE A 49 -16.12 8.23 13.94
N TYR A 50 -16.54 9.18 13.11
CA TYR A 50 -17.13 10.46 13.56
C TYR A 50 -18.39 10.25 14.41
N VAL A 51 -19.29 9.36 13.96
CA VAL A 51 -20.51 9.01 14.68
C VAL A 51 -20.19 8.35 16.03
N LYS A 52 -19.30 7.35 16.03
CA LYS A 52 -18.84 6.67 17.27
C LYS A 52 -18.10 7.60 18.21
N TRP A 53 -17.27 8.48 17.66
CA TRP A 53 -16.52 9.49 18.39
C TRP A 53 -17.47 10.44 19.11
N LYS A 54 -18.51 10.96 18.43
CA LYS A 54 -19.48 11.87 19.04
C LYS A 54 -20.33 11.21 20.14
N ILE A 55 -20.73 9.95 19.96
CA ILE A 55 -21.72 9.27 20.82
C ILE A 55 -21.10 8.56 22.03
N LYS A 56 -19.84 8.11 21.97
CA LYS A 56 -19.27 7.20 22.98
C LYS A 56 -17.78 7.48 23.27
N TRP A 57 -17.48 8.66 23.83
CA TRP A 57 -16.13 9.03 24.27
C TRP A 57 -15.50 8.10 25.34
N ARG A 58 -16.28 7.21 25.97
CA ARG A 58 -15.83 6.38 27.10
C ARG A 58 -15.15 5.06 26.74
N ARG A 59 -15.23 4.57 25.50
CA ARG A 59 -14.66 3.24 25.14
C ARG A 59 -13.33 3.41 24.40
N GLN A 60 -12.22 3.42 25.14
CA GLN A 60 -10.85 3.53 24.63
C GLN A 60 -10.50 2.54 23.50
N ARG A 61 -11.21 1.41 23.37
CA ARG A 61 -10.90 0.34 22.39
C ARG A 61 -11.16 0.69 20.92
N ILE A 62 -11.96 1.72 20.60
CA ILE A 62 -12.23 2.11 19.20
C ILE A 62 -11.08 2.97 18.64
N LYS A 63 -10.28 3.62 19.51
CA LYS A 63 -9.26 4.59 19.11
C LYS A 63 -8.05 3.91 18.44
N TRP A 64 -7.60 2.79 19.00
CA TRP A 64 -6.44 2.05 18.51
C TRP A 64 -6.55 1.55 17.05
N PRO A 65 -7.61 0.82 16.65
CA PRO A 65 -7.73 0.33 15.28
C PRO A 65 -7.86 1.47 14.25
N PHE A 66 -8.51 2.58 14.61
CA PHE A 66 -8.55 3.77 13.77
C PHE A 66 -7.17 4.39 13.60
N VAL A 67 -6.41 4.55 14.69
CA VAL A 67 -5.04 5.07 14.64
C VAL A 67 -4.15 4.19 13.76
N LEU A 68 -4.22 2.86 13.90
CA LEU A 68 -3.48 1.91 13.03
C LEU A 68 -3.83 2.09 11.55
N GLN A 69 -5.13 2.21 11.25
CA GLN A 69 -5.59 2.41 9.89
C GLN A 69 -5.09 3.75 9.31
N VAL A 70 -5.17 4.85 10.07
CA VAL A 70 -4.68 6.16 9.62
C VAL A 70 -3.16 6.16 9.46
N LEU A 71 -2.42 5.60 10.41
CA LEU A 71 -0.95 5.53 10.37
C LEU A 71 -0.47 4.69 9.19
N GLY A 72 -1.09 3.52 8.99
CA GLY A 72 -0.78 2.64 7.86
C GLY A 72 -1.08 3.32 6.52
N TYR A 73 -2.21 4.00 6.40
CA TYR A 73 -2.57 4.77 5.21
C TYR A 73 -1.57 5.92 4.94
N LEU A 74 -1.09 6.58 5.99
CA LEU A 74 -0.08 7.64 5.87
C LEU A 74 1.26 7.09 5.36
N PHE A 75 1.71 5.93 5.85
CA PHE A 75 2.93 5.30 5.36
C PHE A 75 2.82 4.83 3.90
N ILE A 76 1.67 4.27 3.51
CA ILE A 76 1.41 3.88 2.13
C ILE A 76 1.43 5.10 1.20
N THR A 77 0.75 6.18 1.58
CA THR A 77 0.70 7.42 0.76
C THR A 77 2.06 8.09 0.68
N MET A 78 2.83 8.16 1.77
CA MET A 78 4.21 8.66 1.76
C MET A 78 5.12 7.83 0.85
N SER A 79 5.01 6.49 0.89
CA SER A 79 5.75 5.61 -0.01
C SER A 79 5.41 5.87 -1.48
N GLY A 80 4.12 6.02 -1.81
CA GLY A 80 3.67 6.34 -3.17
C GLY A 80 4.17 7.70 -3.68
N ILE A 81 4.16 8.73 -2.81
CA ILE A 81 4.69 10.06 -3.15
C ILE A 81 6.20 9.98 -3.39
N MET A 82 6.94 9.27 -2.53
CA MET A 82 8.39 9.07 -2.72
C MET A 82 8.69 8.33 -4.02
N TYR A 83 7.87 7.35 -4.40
CA TYR A 83 8.00 6.64 -5.67
C TYR A 83 7.79 7.59 -6.87
N LEU A 84 6.74 8.41 -6.84
CA LEU A 84 6.45 9.40 -7.89
C LEU A 84 7.56 10.46 -8.06
N LEU A 85 8.22 10.82 -6.97
CA LEU A 85 9.33 11.79 -6.97
C LEU A 85 10.68 11.15 -7.32
N THR A 86 10.75 9.82 -7.49
CA THR A 86 12.00 9.14 -7.87
C THR A 86 12.22 9.30 -9.38
N PRO A 87 13.34 9.91 -9.82
CA PRO A 87 13.57 10.13 -11.25
C PRO A 87 13.72 8.82 -12.02
N PRO A 88 13.14 8.72 -13.23
CA PRO A 88 13.12 7.48 -14.03
C PRO A 88 14.50 7.02 -14.52
N SER A 89 15.51 7.88 -14.48
CA SER A 89 16.90 7.55 -14.86
C SER A 89 17.55 6.47 -13.99
N LEU A 90 17.04 6.22 -12.78
CA LEU A 90 17.53 5.13 -11.91
C LEU A 90 16.84 3.79 -12.16
N LEU A 91 15.67 3.77 -12.81
CA LEU A 91 14.94 2.54 -13.15
C LEU A 91 15.45 1.91 -14.45
N SER A 92 16.02 2.72 -15.36
CA SER A 92 16.49 2.28 -16.68
C SER A 92 17.78 1.43 -16.61
N PHE A 93 18.63 1.64 -15.60
CA PHE A 93 19.91 0.92 -15.48
C PHE A 93 19.75 -0.57 -15.17
N LYS A 94 18.60 -1.01 -14.65
CA LYS A 94 18.37 -2.41 -14.29
C LYS A 94 17.92 -3.29 -15.46
N GLN A 95 17.64 -2.69 -16.62
CA GLN A 95 17.13 -3.42 -17.81
C GLN A 95 18.19 -3.61 -18.91
N SER A 96 19.40 -3.07 -18.73
CA SER A 96 20.50 -3.13 -19.71
C SER A 96 21.65 -4.06 -19.30
N GLU A 97 21.34 -5.18 -18.66
CA GLU A 97 22.26 -6.33 -18.54
C GLU A 97 21.62 -7.56 -19.22
N VAL A 98 21.31 -7.44 -20.51
CA VAL A 98 21.33 -8.63 -21.36
C VAL A 98 22.73 -8.68 -21.94
N PRO A 99 23.57 -9.66 -21.57
CA PRO A 99 24.86 -9.85 -22.22
C PRO A 99 24.57 -10.06 -23.70
N VAL A 100 24.98 -9.12 -24.54
CA VAL A 100 25.04 -9.38 -25.98
C VAL A 100 26.17 -10.38 -26.15
N GLU A 101 25.79 -11.65 -26.20
CA GLU A 101 26.70 -12.73 -26.59
C GLU A 101 27.34 -12.30 -27.93
N PRO A 102 28.68 -12.31 -28.05
CA PRO A 102 29.32 -11.94 -29.30
C PRO A 102 28.93 -12.99 -30.33
N THR A 103 27.98 -12.64 -31.20
CA THR A 103 27.63 -13.44 -32.38
C THR A 103 28.91 -13.67 -33.16
N THR A 104 29.42 -14.89 -33.05
CA THR A 104 30.54 -15.39 -33.83
C THR A 104 30.12 -15.32 -35.30
N ALA A 105 30.87 -14.54 -36.08
CA ALA A 105 30.62 -14.41 -37.51
C ALA A 105 30.65 -15.81 -38.16
N PRO A 106 29.69 -16.13 -39.06
CA PRO A 106 29.71 -17.41 -39.75
C PRO A 106 30.96 -17.51 -40.65
N PRO A 107 31.54 -18.72 -40.81
CA PRO A 107 32.74 -18.91 -41.61
C PRO A 107 32.45 -18.51 -43.07
N GLN A 108 33.27 -17.62 -43.61
CA GLN A 108 33.32 -17.29 -45.03
C GLN A 108 33.79 -18.54 -45.79
N PHE A 109 32.86 -19.24 -46.44
CA PHE A 109 33.22 -20.25 -47.43
C PHE A 109 33.74 -19.53 -48.69
N SER A 110 35.04 -19.59 -48.88
CA SER A 110 35.72 -19.20 -50.12
C SER A 110 35.43 -20.25 -51.20
N ASN A 111 34.54 -19.93 -52.13
CA ASN A 111 34.51 -20.58 -53.43
C ASN A 111 35.14 -19.61 -54.42
N TYR A 112 36.37 -19.88 -54.84
CA TYR A 112 36.92 -19.78 -56.20
C TYR A 112 38.38 -20.28 -56.19
#